data_AF-A0A6B0Z5P8-F1
#
_entry.id   AF-A0A6B0Z5P8-F1
#
_cell.length_a   1.000
_cell.length_b   1.000
_cell.length_c   1.000
_cell.angle_alpha   90.00
_cell.angle_beta   90.00
_cell.angle_gamma   90.00
#
_symmetry.space_group_name_H-M   'P 1'
#
loop_
_entity.id
_entity.type
_entity.pdbx_description
1 polymer ?
#
loop_
_entity_poly.entity_id
_entity_poly.type
_entity_poly.pdbx_seq_one_letter_code
_entity_poly.pdbx_strand_id
1 'polypeptide(L)'
;MSARVIEAVNTMISHRENISSVIKNGSEYIFCYMDKYVWGITKIKDPSDYALFYYPNSGSTQELATVTDWNKISFVAYSSKEIGTPEARSSMEELMTVVQEKLHGVDEILDRIISG
;
A
#
# COMPACT_ATOMS: atom_id res chain seq x y z
N MET A 1 -18.75 -0.49 -8.10
CA MET A 1 -17.86 0.44 -7.38
C MET A 1 -16.53 -0.26 -7.15
N SER A 2 -15.63 -0.19 -8.13
CA SER A 2 -14.32 -0.88 -8.09
C SER A 2 -13.29 -0.24 -9.02
N ALA A 3 -13.69 0.40 -10.11
CA ALA A 3 -12.76 1.07 -11.04
C ALA A 3 -11.92 2.20 -10.40
N ARG A 4 -12.54 3.11 -9.62
CA ARG A 4 -11.83 4.27 -9.05
C ARG A 4 -10.70 3.92 -8.07
N VAL A 5 -10.83 2.82 -7.32
CA VAL A 5 -9.74 2.39 -6.42
C VAL A 5 -8.56 1.83 -7.22
N ILE A 6 -8.83 1.14 -8.33
CA ILE A 6 -7.77 0.66 -9.22
C ILE A 6 -7.09 1.82 -9.95
N GLU A 7 -7.86 2.82 -10.41
CA GLU A 7 -7.29 4.07 -10.94
C GLU A 7 -6.39 4.77 -9.92
N ALA A 8 -6.81 4.82 -8.64
CA ALA A 8 -5.99 5.37 -7.57
C ALA A 8 -4.71 4.56 -7.33
N VAL A 9 -4.79 3.23 -7.29
CA VAL A 9 -3.63 2.33 -7.16
C VAL A 9 -2.65 2.55 -8.32
N ASN A 10 -3.14 2.55 -9.56
CA ASN A 10 -2.33 2.81 -10.75
C ASN A 10 -1.67 4.20 -10.70
N THR A 11 -2.36 5.20 -10.14
CA THR A 11 -1.81 6.55 -9.92
C THR A 11 -0.69 6.54 -8.89
N MET A 12 -0.84 5.79 -7.79
CA MET A 12 0.21 5.64 -6.76
C MET A 12 1.46 4.96 -7.31
N ILE A 13 1.29 3.92 -8.13
CA ILE A 13 2.40 3.22 -8.80
C ILE A 13 3.13 4.16 -9.76
N SER A 14 2.39 4.87 -10.61
CA SER A 14 2.95 5.77 -11.63
C SER A 14 3.68 6.98 -11.02
N HIS A 15 3.32 7.35 -9.80
CA HIS A 15 3.92 8.47 -9.05
C HIS A 15 4.51 7.99 -7.72
N ARG A 16 5.28 6.90 -7.78
CA ARG A 16 5.85 6.21 -6.62
C ARG A 16 6.76 7.08 -5.75
N GLU A 17 7.28 8.19 -6.27
CA GLU A 17 8.01 9.21 -5.51
C GLU A 17 7.15 9.88 -4.42
N ASN A 18 5.83 9.88 -4.57
CA ASN A 18 4.91 10.40 -3.56
C ASN A 18 4.56 9.38 -2.47
N ILE A 19 5.10 8.16 -2.54
CA ILE A 19 4.97 7.15 -1.48
C ILE A 19 6.10 7.39 -0.47
N SER A 20 5.71 7.68 0.77
CA SER A 20 6.63 8.00 1.87
C SER A 20 6.25 7.23 3.14
N SER A 21 7.12 7.30 4.15
CA SER A 21 6.84 6.82 5.52
C SER A 21 6.37 5.37 5.60
N VAL A 22 6.92 4.49 4.75
CA VAL A 22 6.55 3.07 4.70
C VAL A 22 7.02 2.36 5.97
N ILE A 23 6.10 1.64 6.61
CA ILE A 23 6.36 0.78 7.76
C ILE A 23 5.78 -0.61 7.50
N LYS A 24 6.36 -1.62 8.16
CA LYS A 24 5.84 -2.99 8.14
C LYS A 24 5.24 -3.33 9.50
N ASN A 25 3.97 -3.73 9.51
CA ASN A 25 3.27 -4.21 10.70
C ASN A 25 2.73 -5.62 10.44
N GLY A 26 3.43 -6.65 10.94
CA GLY A 26 3.12 -8.04 10.62
C GLY A 26 3.23 -8.32 9.11
N SER A 27 2.10 -8.65 8.47
CA SER A 27 2.00 -8.86 7.02
C SER A 27 1.54 -7.64 6.23
N GLU A 28 1.17 -6.56 6.92
CA GLU A 28 0.71 -5.32 6.30
C GLU A 28 1.88 -4.35 6.11
N TYR A 29 1.90 -3.66 4.98
CA TYR A 29 2.74 -2.52 4.72
C TYR A 29 1.85 -1.27 4.77
N ILE A 30 2.13 -0.38 5.72
CA ILE A 30 1.42 0.87 5.90
C ILE A 30 2.30 1.98 5.35
N PHE A 31 1.75 2.87 4.54
CA PHE A 31 2.49 3.93 3.85
C PHE A 31 1.65 5.20 3.74
N CYS A 32 2.34 6.32 3.51
CA CYS A 32 1.71 7.59 3.22
C CYS A 32 1.84 7.90 1.74
N TYR A 33 0.79 8.48 1.15
CA TYR A 33 0.78 8.99 -0.21
C TYR A 33 0.52 10.49 -0.21
N MET A 34 1.36 11.24 -0.92
CA MET A 34 1.33 12.72 -0.97
C MET A 34 1.36 13.37 0.42
N ASP A 35 2.09 12.75 1.36
CA ASP A 35 2.23 13.17 2.76
C ASP A 35 0.89 13.45 3.49
N LYS A 36 -0.21 12.87 3.00
CA LYS A 36 -1.56 13.16 3.48
C LYS A 36 -2.42 11.92 3.65
N TYR A 37 -2.36 10.99 2.69
CA TYR A 37 -3.28 9.86 2.66
C TYR A 37 -2.57 8.62 3.15
N VAL A 38 -3.06 8.04 4.24
CA VAL A 38 -2.47 6.83 4.81
C VAL A 38 -3.19 5.60 4.27
N TRP A 39 -2.40 4.67 3.78
CA TRP A 39 -2.86 3.44 3.15
C TRP A 39 -2.13 2.24 3.75
N GLY A 40 -2.79 1.09 3.70
CA GLY A 40 -2.24 -0.20 4.07
C GLY A 40 -2.43 -1.20 2.95
N ILE A 41 -1.45 -2.07 2.71
CA ILE A 41 -1.61 -3.19 1.79
C ILE A 41 -1.07 -4.47 2.40
N THR A 42 -1.82 -5.57 2.26
CA THR A 42 -1.39 -6.89 2.74
C THR A 42 -1.72 -7.97 1.71
N LYS A 43 -0.91 -9.04 1.73
CA LYS A 43 -1.14 -10.25 0.95
C LYS A 43 -1.90 -11.26 1.79
N ILE A 44 -3.06 -11.67 1.29
CA ILE A 44 -3.88 -12.75 1.82
C ILE A 44 -3.30 -14.07 1.27
N LYS A 45 -2.98 -15.01 2.16
CA LYS A 45 -2.25 -16.24 1.77
C LYS A 45 -3.14 -17.30 1.10
N ASP A 46 -4.45 -17.28 1.33
CA ASP A 46 -5.38 -18.28 0.80
C ASP A 46 -6.81 -17.72 0.64
N PRO A 47 -7.29 -17.49 -0.60
CA PRO A 47 -6.55 -17.47 -1.87
C PRO A 47 -5.47 -16.37 -1.90
N SER A 48 -4.46 -16.53 -2.78
CA SER A 48 -3.38 -15.56 -3.02
C SER A 48 -3.96 -14.25 -3.57
N ASP A 49 -4.48 -13.39 -2.70
CA ASP A 49 -5.16 -12.14 -3.02
C ASP A 49 -4.55 -10.99 -2.22
N TYR A 50 -4.97 -9.77 -2.52
CA TYR A 50 -4.50 -8.56 -1.86
C TYR A 50 -5.67 -7.83 -1.21
N ALA A 51 -5.42 -7.24 -0.05
CA ALA A 51 -6.31 -6.27 0.57
C ALA A 51 -5.59 -4.93 0.70
N LEU A 52 -6.32 -3.88 0.34
CA LEU A 52 -5.92 -2.48 0.43
C LEU A 52 -6.83 -1.78 1.44
N PHE A 53 -6.24 -1.03 2.36
CA PHE A 53 -6.92 -0.30 3.41
C PHE A 53 -6.66 1.19 3.25
N TYR A 54 -7.72 2.00 3.32
CA TYR A 54 -7.62 3.44 3.42
C TYR A 54 -8.00 3.89 4.84
N TYR A 55 -7.15 4.72 5.45
CA TYR A 55 -7.32 5.20 6.81
C TYR A 55 -7.65 6.72 6.81
N PRO A 56 -8.94 7.12 6.69
CA PRO A 56 -9.33 8.52 6.49
C PRO A 56 -9.00 9.48 7.65
N ASN A 57 -8.76 8.94 8.85
CA ASN A 57 -8.54 9.73 10.07
C ASN A 57 -7.33 9.26 10.88
N SER A 58 -6.41 8.49 10.28
CA SER A 58 -5.13 8.22 10.92
C SER A 58 -4.20 9.41 10.72
N GLY A 59 -3.61 9.94 11.80
CA GLY A 59 -2.72 11.09 11.68
C GLY A 59 -1.43 10.73 10.93
N SER A 60 -0.81 9.59 11.26
CA SER A 60 0.44 9.15 10.64
C SER A 60 0.56 7.63 10.55
N THR A 61 1.52 7.15 9.74
CA THR A 61 1.83 5.71 9.68
C THR A 61 2.33 5.20 11.03
N GLN A 62 3.07 6.03 11.78
CA GLN A 62 3.58 5.69 13.11
C GLN A 62 2.45 5.51 14.13
N GLU A 63 1.41 6.32 14.09
CA GLU A 63 0.23 6.13 14.95
C GLU A 63 -0.39 4.75 14.70
N LEU A 64 -0.58 4.38 13.42
CA LEU A 64 -1.12 3.06 13.05
C LEU A 64 -0.20 1.90 13.47
N ALA A 65 1.11 2.09 13.47
CA ALA A 65 2.07 1.09 13.96
C ALA A 65 1.86 0.74 15.45
N THR A 66 1.33 1.68 16.22
CA THR A 66 1.14 1.54 17.67
C THR A 66 -0.27 1.08 18.06
N VAL A 67 -1.17 0.90 17.09
CA VAL A 67 -2.56 0.52 17.35
C VAL A 67 -2.61 -0.89 17.93
N THR A 68 -3.09 -0.99 19.18
CA THR A 68 -3.37 -2.26 19.85
C THR A 68 -4.83 -2.68 19.72
N ASP A 69 -5.73 -1.74 19.48
CA ASP A 69 -7.18 -1.95 19.39
C ASP A 69 -7.71 -1.43 18.05
N TRP A 70 -7.70 -2.31 17.05
CA TRP A 70 -8.14 -2.00 15.69
C TRP A 70 -9.62 -1.65 15.57
N ASN A 71 -10.46 -1.98 16.56
CA ASN A 71 -11.89 -1.64 16.54
C ASN A 71 -12.15 -0.13 16.62
N LYS A 72 -11.15 0.64 17.08
CA LYS A 72 -11.22 2.11 17.20
C LYS A 72 -10.73 2.83 15.95
N ILE A 73 -10.13 2.12 15.01
CA ILE A 73 -9.60 2.69 13.78
C ILE A 73 -10.65 2.57 12.69
N SER A 74 -11.07 3.73 12.15
CA SER A 74 -11.91 3.76 10.97
C SER A 74 -11.05 3.50 9.74
N PHE A 75 -11.46 2.53 8.93
CA PHE A 75 -10.82 2.24 7.65
C PHE A 75 -11.84 1.81 6.60
N VAL A 76 -11.46 1.93 5.33
CA VAL A 76 -12.18 1.37 4.19
C VAL A 76 -11.31 0.28 3.58
N ALA A 77 -11.84 -0.92 3.42
CA ALA A 77 -11.13 -2.05 2.84
C ALA A 77 -11.58 -2.31 1.40
N TYR A 78 -10.63 -2.70 0.56
CA TYR A 78 -10.84 -3.17 -0.80
C TYR A 78 -10.07 -4.48 -0.98
N SER A 79 -10.71 -5.51 -1.51
CA SER A 79 -10.05 -6.77 -1.84
C SER A 79 -9.94 -6.95 -3.35
N SER A 80 -8.77 -7.40 -3.84
CA SER A 80 -8.61 -7.85 -5.23
C SER A 80 -9.64 -8.93 -5.59
N LYS A 81 -9.98 -9.79 -4.63
CA LYS A 81 -10.97 -10.86 -4.78
C LYS A 81 -12.38 -10.32 -4.99
N GLU A 82 -12.79 -9.34 -4.20
CA GLU A 82 -14.12 -8.72 -4.28
C GLU A 82 -14.29 -7.89 -5.54
N ILE A 83 -13.20 -7.23 -5.99
CA ILE A 83 -13.18 -6.50 -7.26
C ILE A 83 -13.26 -7.48 -8.45
N GLY A 84 -12.61 -8.64 -8.33
CA GLY A 84 -12.79 -9.78 -9.23
C GLY A 84 -12.23 -9.60 -10.63
N THR A 85 -11.35 -8.61 -10.86
CA THR A 85 -10.70 -8.39 -12.16
C THR A 85 -9.22 -8.78 -12.13
N PRO A 86 -8.65 -9.29 -13.25
CA PRO A 86 -7.21 -9.55 -13.35
C PRO A 86 -6.37 -8.29 -13.11
N GLU A 87 -6.85 -7.13 -13.58
CA GLU A 87 -6.23 -5.84 -13.36
C GLU A 87 -6.11 -5.51 -11.87
N ALA A 88 -7.18 -5.70 -11.09
CA ALA A 88 -7.14 -5.41 -9.66
C ALA A 88 -6.07 -6.21 -8.90
N ARG A 89 -5.94 -7.50 -9.26
CA ARG A 89 -4.89 -8.36 -8.71
C ARG A 89 -3.51 -7.86 -9.11
N SER A 90 -3.29 -7.59 -10.40
CA SER A 90 -2.00 -7.16 -10.94
C SER A 90 -1.56 -5.81 -10.35
N SER A 91 -2.46 -4.82 -10.33
CA SER A 91 -2.17 -3.49 -9.78
C SER A 91 -1.86 -3.54 -8.28
N MET A 92 -2.60 -4.33 -7.48
CA MET A 92 -2.30 -4.46 -6.05
C MET A 92 -1.00 -5.22 -5.79
N GLU A 93 -0.67 -6.22 -6.62
CA GLU A 93 0.62 -6.93 -6.56
C GLU A 93 1.80 -6.01 -6.89
N GLU A 94 1.66 -5.17 -7.92
CA GLU A 94 2.66 -4.18 -8.29
C GLU A 94 2.83 -3.11 -7.20
N LEU A 95 1.73 -2.59 -6.65
CA LEU A 95 1.77 -1.66 -5.52
C LEU A 95 2.48 -2.29 -4.30
N MET A 96 2.18 -3.55 -3.98
CA MET A 96 2.86 -4.30 -2.91
C MET A 96 4.38 -4.36 -3.14
N THR A 97 4.80 -4.55 -4.40
CA THR A 97 6.22 -4.59 -4.77
C THR A 97 6.86 -3.21 -4.57
N VAL A 98 6.22 -2.14 -5.06
CA VAL A 98 6.70 -0.76 -4.90
C VAL A 98 6.87 -0.38 -3.44
N VAL A 99 5.90 -0.67 -2.57
CA VAL A 99 6.03 -0.32 -1.14
C VAL A 99 7.14 -1.12 -0.44
N GLN A 100 7.39 -2.37 -0.86
CA GLN A 100 8.51 -3.17 -0.36
C GLN A 100 9.85 -2.59 -0.81
N GLU A 101 9.96 -2.20 -2.07
CA GLU A 101 11.15 -1.53 -2.61
C GLU A 101 11.46 -0.24 -1.84
N LYS A 102 10.43 0.58 -1.61
CA LYS A 102 10.55 1.81 -0.80
C LYS A 102 11.00 1.52 0.62
N LEU A 103 10.42 0.53 1.29
CA LEU A 103 10.80 0.14 2.65
C LEU A 103 12.28 -0.26 2.74
N HIS A 104 12.79 -0.93 1.71
CA HIS A 104 14.15 -1.48 1.70
C HIS A 104 15.18 -0.56 1.02
N GLY A 105 14.80 0.66 0.61
CA GLY A 105 15.70 1.59 -0.07
C GLY A 105 16.21 1.06 -1.42
N VAL A 106 15.43 0.20 -2.09
CA VAL A 106 15.84 -0.45 -3.35
C VAL A 106 16.06 0.58 -4.45
N ASP A 107 15.25 1.63 -4.52
CA ASP A 107 15.42 2.71 -5.49
C ASP A 107 16.82 3.32 -5.44
N GLU A 108 17.34 3.62 -4.24
CA GLU A 108 18.69 4.18 -4.07
C GLU A 108 19.79 3.21 -4.52
N ILE A 109 19.58 1.90 -4.31
CA ILE A 109 20.51 0.87 -4.74
C ILE A 109 20.50 0.78 -6.28
N LEU A 110 19.33 0.77 -6.91
CA LEU A 110 19.20 0.71 -8.36
C LEU A 110 19.80 1.96 -9.03
N ASP A 111 19.54 3.16 -8.49
CA ASP A 111 20.10 4.41 -9.00
C ASP A 111 21.64 4.40 -8.96
N ARG A 112 22.22 3.84 -7.89
CA ARG A 112 23.68 3.66 -7.76
C ARG A 112 24.25 2.65 -8.75
N ILE A 113 23.51 1.60 -9.11
CA ILE A 113 23.93 0.60 -10.11
C ILE A 113 23.88 1.22 -11.52
N ILE A 114 22.83 2.00 -11.83
CA ILE A 114 22.65 2.60 -13.16
C ILE A 114 23.63 3.76 -13.39
N SER A 115 23.94 4.52 -12.34
CA SER A 115 24.84 5.68 -12.43
C SER A 115 26.33 5.32 -12.33
N GLY A 116 26.66 4.04 -12.11
CA GLY A 116 28.02 3.50 -12.01
C GLY A 116 28.55 2.99 -13.33
#